data_AF-A0A410V723-F1
#
_entry.id   AF-A0A410V723-F1
#
_cell.length_a   1.000
_cell.length_b   1.000
_cell.length_c   1.000
_cell.angle_alpha   90.00
_cell.angle_beta   90.00
_cell.angle_gamma   90.00
#
_symmetry.space_group_name_H-M   'P 1'
#
loop_
_entity.id
_entity.type
_entity.pdbx_description
1 polymer ?
#
loop_
_entity_poly.entity_id
_entity_poly.type
_entity_poly.pdbx_seq_one_letter_code
_entity_poly.pdbx_strand_id
1 'polypeptide(L)'
;MDDDTVKYIADFLKPWRIQQKQLPTGHLVEKSKAELLAEISAAVQREIDRLRELAPDYFSRSAIQNTRQQAREIVAAIDQLTLLLSAKTLSPELRLRLGLDLPSPRALDALHEVRRLCQAADDDQPGADQVKFWCVTVALNLMLRFSQKRPTAGSIKTPFCAIAGLLYQSVTGDEENLRSICQAVLRPYQEIDILPT
;
A
#
# COMPACT_ATOMS: atom_id res chain seq x y z
N MET A 1 -0.86 -8.85 -20.91
CA MET A 1 -1.63 -7.84 -20.19
C MET A 1 -2.24 -6.96 -21.25
N ASP A 2 -3.56 -6.83 -21.25
CA ASP A 2 -4.22 -6.15 -22.36
C ASP A 2 -3.95 -4.65 -22.26
N ASP A 3 -3.27 -4.12 -23.27
CA ASP A 3 -3.10 -2.69 -23.53
C ASP A 3 -4.44 -1.92 -23.38
N ASP A 4 -5.53 -2.65 -23.59
CA ASP A 4 -6.91 -2.21 -23.38
C ASP A 4 -7.24 -1.81 -21.94
N THR A 5 -6.72 -2.48 -20.90
CA THR A 5 -7.02 -2.11 -19.50
C THR A 5 -6.35 -0.79 -19.11
N VAL A 6 -5.10 -0.59 -19.52
CA VAL A 6 -4.35 0.65 -19.27
C VAL A 6 -5.01 1.81 -19.99
N LYS A 7 -5.35 1.59 -21.27
CA LYS A 7 -6.07 2.56 -22.08
C LYS A 7 -7.42 2.92 -21.47
N TYR A 8 -8.17 1.93 -20.98
CA TYR A 8 -9.47 2.15 -20.35
C TYR A 8 -9.34 2.98 -19.06
N ILE A 9 -8.38 2.66 -18.18
CA ILE A 9 -8.11 3.46 -16.97
C ILE A 9 -7.68 4.89 -17.34
N ALA A 10 -6.81 5.03 -18.34
CA ALA A 10 -6.34 6.33 -18.82
C ALA A 10 -7.48 7.19 -19.39
N ASP A 11 -8.43 6.60 -20.10
CA ASP A 11 -9.62 7.30 -20.63
C ASP A 11 -10.57 7.76 -19.51
N PHE A 12 -10.64 7.02 -18.40
CA PHE A 12 -11.38 7.43 -17.20
C PHE A 12 -10.73 8.62 -16.49
N LEU A 13 -9.40 8.67 -16.50
CA LEU A 13 -8.60 9.73 -15.90
C LEU A 13 -8.51 10.92 -16.87
N LYS A 14 -9.60 11.71 -16.98
CA LYS A 14 -9.59 12.94 -17.79
C LYS A 14 -8.68 14.00 -17.16
N PRO A 15 -7.55 14.40 -17.80
CA PRO A 15 -6.58 15.34 -17.25
C PRO A 15 -7.18 16.72 -16.94
N TRP A 16 -6.81 17.28 -15.78
CA TRP A 16 -7.42 18.49 -15.20
C TRP A 16 -6.64 19.80 -15.38
N ARG A 17 -5.40 19.73 -15.87
CA ARG A 17 -4.60 20.93 -16.11
C ARG A 17 -3.96 20.86 -17.47
N ILE A 18 -3.89 22.02 -18.11
CA ILE A 18 -2.87 22.31 -19.10
C ILE A 18 -1.54 21.98 -18.43
N GLN A 19 -1.00 20.81 -18.73
CA GLN A 19 0.34 20.48 -18.27
C GLN A 19 1.30 21.10 -19.26
N GLN A 20 2.21 21.90 -18.75
CA GLN A 20 3.23 22.51 -19.58
C GLN A 20 4.48 21.64 -19.56
N LYS A 21 5.12 21.51 -20.72
CA LYS A 21 6.47 20.98 -20.84
C LYS A 21 7.41 22.12 -21.17
N GLN A 22 8.62 22.07 -20.63
CA GLN A 22 9.67 22.99 -21.01
C GLN A 22 10.39 22.44 -22.23
N LEU A 23 10.44 23.21 -23.30
CA LEU A 23 11.23 22.90 -24.48
C LEU A 23 12.73 23.14 -24.19
N PRO A 24 13.64 22.53 -24.98
CA PRO A 24 15.08 22.81 -24.88
C PRO A 24 15.42 24.29 -25.07
N THR A 25 14.54 25.05 -25.72
CA THR A 25 14.61 26.50 -25.92
C THR A 25 14.18 27.31 -24.68
N GLY A 26 13.74 26.65 -23.61
CA GLY A 26 13.28 27.28 -22.37
C GLY A 26 11.79 27.65 -22.34
N HIS A 27 11.09 27.63 -23.48
CA HIS A 27 9.67 27.96 -23.56
C HIS A 27 8.78 26.85 -22.96
N LEU A 28 7.75 27.27 -22.22
CA LEU A 28 6.71 26.38 -21.72
C LEU A 28 5.61 26.24 -22.76
N VAL A 29 5.33 25.01 -23.18
CA VAL A 29 4.28 24.69 -24.16
C VAL A 29 3.31 23.68 -23.55
N GLU A 30 2.03 23.84 -23.85
CA GLU A 30 1.00 22.90 -23.43
C GLU A 30 1.27 21.52 -24.03
N LYS A 31 1.19 20.48 -23.19
CA LYS A 31 1.23 19.10 -23.64
C LYS A 31 -0.02 18.82 -24.47
N SER A 32 0.18 18.19 -25.62
CA SER A 32 -0.92 17.71 -26.44
C SER A 32 -1.73 16.63 -25.69
N LYS A 33 -2.97 16.43 -26.10
CA LYS A 33 -3.83 15.36 -25.55
C LYS A 33 -3.17 13.98 -25.67
N ALA A 34 -2.45 13.72 -26.76
CA ALA A 34 -1.73 12.46 -26.98
C ALA A 34 -0.58 12.28 -25.99
N GLU A 35 0.19 13.33 -25.71
CA GLU A 35 1.27 13.28 -24.72
C GLU A 35 0.74 13.08 -23.29
N LEU A 36 -0.38 13.73 -22.95
CA LEU A 36 -1.05 13.54 -21.66
C LEU A 36 -1.54 12.09 -21.49
N LEU A 37 -2.18 11.52 -22.52
CA LEU A 37 -2.65 10.14 -22.47
C LEU A 37 -1.49 9.15 -22.37
N ALA A 38 -0.38 9.39 -23.08
CA ALA A 38 0.82 8.56 -22.97
C ALA A 38 1.43 8.62 -21.56
N GLU A 39 1.47 9.79 -20.93
CA GLU A 39 1.97 9.94 -19.55
C GLU A 39 1.07 9.24 -18.53
N ILE A 40 -0.25 9.39 -18.65
CA ILE A 40 -1.22 8.71 -17.78
C ILE A 40 -1.07 7.20 -17.94
N SER A 41 -1.01 6.71 -19.18
CA SER A 41 -0.85 5.28 -19.47
C SER A 41 0.46 4.74 -18.88
N ALA A 42 1.57 5.46 -19.03
CA ALA A 42 2.85 5.08 -18.43
C ALA A 42 2.83 5.13 -16.89
N ALA A 43 2.08 6.06 -16.28
CA ALA A 43 1.90 6.09 -14.83
C ALA A 43 1.06 4.91 -14.34
N VAL A 44 -0.06 4.61 -15.00
CA VAL A 44 -0.91 3.46 -14.69
C VAL A 44 -0.13 2.16 -14.82
N GLN A 45 0.62 1.98 -15.91
CA GLN A 45 1.43 0.79 -16.14
C GLN A 45 2.47 0.60 -15.02
N ARG A 46 3.19 1.66 -14.64
CA ARG A 46 4.17 1.58 -13.53
C ARG A 46 3.54 1.17 -12.21
N GLU A 47 2.36 1.70 -11.88
CA GLU A 47 1.66 1.32 -10.65
C GLU A 47 1.16 -0.13 -10.70
N ILE A 48 0.70 -0.60 -11.86
CA ILE A 48 0.32 -2.01 -12.05
C ILE A 48 1.53 -2.93 -11.91
N ASP A 49 2.66 -2.59 -12.53
CA ASP A 49 3.89 -3.37 -12.42
C ASP A 49 4.38 -3.43 -10.97
N ARG A 50 4.34 -2.30 -10.27
CA ARG A 50 4.66 -2.25 -8.84
C ARG A 50 3.71 -3.10 -7.99
N LEU A 51 2.40 -3.03 -8.24
CA LEU A 51 1.43 -3.88 -7.55
C LEU A 51 1.68 -5.37 -7.83
N ARG A 52 2.08 -5.72 -9.06
CA ARG A 52 2.45 -7.08 -9.46
C ARG A 52 3.79 -7.55 -8.95
N GLU A 53 4.70 -6.66 -8.57
CA GLU A 53 5.92 -7.03 -7.84
C GLU A 53 5.59 -7.31 -6.37
N LEU A 54 4.61 -6.59 -5.80
CA LEU A 54 4.21 -6.71 -4.39
C LEU A 54 3.19 -7.83 -4.11
N ALA A 55 2.35 -8.17 -5.10
CA ALA A 55 1.30 -9.18 -4.98
C ALA A 55 1.73 -10.68 -5.00
N PRO A 56 2.80 -11.12 -5.70
CA PRO A 56 3.18 -12.53 -5.81
C PRO A 56 3.50 -13.16 -4.45
N ASP A 57 4.01 -12.36 -3.52
CA ASP A 57 4.36 -12.80 -2.17
C ASP A 57 3.14 -12.90 -1.23
N TYR A 58 1.97 -12.39 -1.64
CA TYR A 58 0.74 -12.42 -0.82
C TYR A 58 -0.20 -13.58 -1.14
N PHE A 59 -0.16 -14.13 -2.36
CA PHE A 59 -1.13 -15.15 -2.80
C PHE A 59 -0.57 -16.57 -2.93
N SER A 60 0.76 -16.77 -2.97
CA SER A 60 1.26 -18.15 -2.95
C SER A 60 1.09 -18.74 -1.55
N ARG A 61 0.38 -19.87 -1.44
CA ARG A 61 0.27 -20.62 -0.17
C ARG A 61 1.64 -20.84 0.48
N SER A 62 2.68 -21.00 -0.33
CA SER A 62 4.07 -21.11 0.08
C SER A 62 4.62 -19.84 0.74
N ALA A 63 4.36 -18.64 0.20
CA ALA A 63 4.83 -17.39 0.81
C ALA A 63 4.10 -17.11 2.12
N ILE A 64 2.78 -17.35 2.18
CA ILE A 64 2.00 -17.24 3.43
C ILE A 64 2.54 -18.20 4.49
N GLN A 65 2.79 -19.46 4.12
CA GLN A 65 3.39 -20.43 5.04
C GLN A 65 4.79 -20.01 5.48
N ASN A 66 5.60 -19.46 4.57
CA ASN A 66 6.96 -18.99 4.89
C ASN A 66 6.93 -17.78 5.83
N THR A 67 6.08 -16.78 5.58
CA THR A 67 5.92 -15.62 6.46
C THR A 67 5.45 -16.02 7.85
N ARG A 68 4.50 -16.96 7.96
CA ARG A 68 4.07 -17.50 9.27
C ARG A 68 5.18 -18.26 9.98
N GLN A 69 5.90 -19.09 9.23
CA GLN A 69 7.03 -19.83 9.77
C GLN A 69 8.11 -18.88 10.30
N GLN A 70 8.47 -17.87 9.51
CA GLN A 70 9.42 -16.83 9.92
C GLN A 70 8.91 -16.02 11.12
N ALA A 71 7.63 -15.65 11.15
CA ALA A 71 7.04 -14.96 12.29
C ALA A 71 7.12 -15.81 13.58
N ARG A 72 6.83 -17.11 13.50
CA ARG A 72 6.97 -18.05 14.63
C ARG A 72 8.41 -18.19 15.08
N GLU A 73 9.35 -18.28 14.15
CA GLU A 73 10.78 -18.34 14.46
C GLU A 73 11.26 -17.08 15.17
N ILE A 74 10.82 -15.90 14.72
CA ILE A 74 11.12 -14.62 15.37
C ILE A 74 10.49 -14.56 16.77
N VAL A 75 9.22 -14.95 16.93
CA VAL A 75 8.57 -14.99 18.26
C VAL A 75 9.32 -15.92 19.21
N ALA A 76 9.70 -17.12 18.75
CA ALA A 76 10.47 -18.07 19.55
C ALA A 76 11.84 -17.51 19.95
N ALA A 77 12.53 -16.82 19.04
CA ALA A 77 13.79 -16.15 19.33
C ALA A 77 13.62 -15.00 20.34
N ILE A 78 12.56 -14.21 20.22
CA ILE A 78 12.23 -13.13 21.18
C ILE A 78 11.90 -13.72 22.55
N ASP A 79 11.15 -14.82 22.63
CA ASP A 79 10.84 -15.50 23.89
C ASP A 79 12.12 -16.02 24.57
N GLN A 80 13.03 -16.63 23.81
CA GLN A 80 14.33 -17.06 24.32
C GLN A 80 15.17 -15.88 24.80
N LEU A 81 15.25 -14.79 24.03
CA LEU A 81 15.95 -13.57 24.42
C LEU A 81 15.34 -12.95 25.68
N THR A 82 14.02 -12.88 25.77
CA THR A 82 13.30 -12.35 26.95
C THR A 82 13.61 -13.20 28.18
N LEU A 83 13.63 -14.52 28.05
CA LEU A 83 13.99 -15.43 29.13
C LEU A 83 15.45 -15.24 29.57
N LEU A 84 16.39 -15.13 28.63
CA LEU A 84 17.80 -14.84 28.93
C LEU A 84 17.99 -13.47 29.60
N LEU A 85 17.23 -12.46 29.18
CA LEU A 85 17.23 -11.11 29.75
C LEU A 85 16.63 -11.08 31.16
N SER A 86 15.65 -11.94 31.43
CA SER A 86 15.03 -12.11 32.76
C SER A 86 15.88 -12.91 33.74
N ALA A 87 16.79 -13.77 33.23
CA ALA A 87 17.64 -14.59 34.07
C ALA A 87 18.66 -13.72 34.82
N LYS A 88 18.80 -13.94 36.12
CA LYS A 88 19.78 -13.27 37.01
C LYS A 88 21.25 -13.53 36.64
N THR A 89 21.51 -14.23 35.54
CA THR A 89 22.84 -14.65 35.06
C THR A 89 23.54 -13.62 34.17
N LEU A 90 22.88 -12.52 33.81
CA LEU A 90 23.51 -11.46 33.01
C LEU A 90 24.46 -10.61 33.84
N SER A 91 25.61 -10.28 33.25
CA SER A 91 26.59 -9.41 33.90
C SER A 91 26.01 -8.00 34.11
N PRO A 92 26.38 -7.32 35.22
CA PRO A 92 25.89 -5.97 35.51
C PRO A 92 26.16 -4.96 34.38
N GLU A 93 27.28 -5.10 33.67
CA GLU A 93 27.66 -4.22 32.56
C GLU A 93 26.74 -4.38 31.35
N LEU A 94 26.32 -5.62 31.05
CA LEU A 94 25.37 -5.91 29.98
C LEU A 94 23.97 -5.40 30.34
N ARG A 95 23.54 -5.56 31.60
CA ARG A 95 22.25 -5.02 32.07
C ARG A 95 22.18 -3.51 31.94
N LEU A 96 23.27 -2.81 32.28
CA LEU A 96 23.35 -1.36 32.17
C LEU A 96 23.33 -0.89 30.70
N ARG A 97 24.08 -1.56 29.80
CA ARG A 97 24.11 -1.23 28.37
C ARG A 97 22.78 -1.50 27.66
N LEU A 98 22.08 -2.55 28.06
CA LEU A 98 20.75 -2.89 27.53
C LEU A 98 19.63 -2.07 28.19
N GLY A 99 19.97 -1.24 29.18
CA GLY A 99 19.00 -0.40 29.89
C GLY A 99 17.99 -1.20 30.72
N LEU A 100 18.32 -2.43 31.15
CA LEU A 100 17.42 -3.31 31.89
C LEU A 100 17.13 -2.82 33.31
N ASP A 101 18.08 -2.08 33.90
CA ASP A 101 17.96 -1.52 35.25
C ASP A 101 17.45 -0.05 35.21
N LEU A 102 17.03 0.44 34.04
CA LEU A 102 16.35 1.73 33.87
C LEU A 102 14.81 1.54 33.97
N PRO A 103 14.06 2.56 34.42
CA PRO A 103 12.61 2.46 34.65
C PRO A 103 11.75 2.18 33.39
N SER A 104 12.32 2.24 32.18
CA SER A 104 11.73 1.73 30.95
C SER A 104 12.83 1.03 30.14
N PRO A 105 12.87 -0.32 30.13
CA PRO A 105 13.83 -1.08 29.35
C PRO A 105 13.43 -1.00 27.87
N ARG A 106 13.91 0.04 27.19
CA ARG A 106 13.66 0.34 25.76
C ARG A 106 13.85 -0.86 24.83
N ALA A 107 14.80 -1.75 25.17
CA ALA A 107 15.08 -2.96 24.41
C ALA A 107 13.98 -4.02 24.56
N LEU A 108 13.44 -4.23 25.77
CA LEU A 108 12.34 -5.17 26.00
C LEU A 108 11.03 -4.64 25.39
N ASP A 109 10.78 -3.34 25.50
CA ASP A 109 9.60 -2.71 24.88
C ASP A 109 9.63 -2.88 23.35
N ALA A 110 10.80 -2.67 22.73
CA ALA A 110 10.98 -2.88 21.30
C ALA A 110 10.79 -4.36 20.90
N LEU A 111 11.32 -5.30 21.69
CA LEU A 111 11.13 -6.74 21.47
C LEU A 111 9.67 -7.16 21.63
N HIS A 112 8.95 -6.61 22.61
CA HIS A 112 7.52 -6.86 22.79
C HIS A 112 6.69 -6.32 21.63
N GLU A 113 7.03 -5.16 21.08
CA GLU A 113 6.34 -4.62 19.90
C GLU A 113 6.60 -5.47 18.66
N VAL A 114 7.85 -5.90 18.42
CA VAL A 114 8.17 -6.83 17.33
C VAL A 114 7.41 -8.15 17.51
N ARG A 115 7.38 -8.70 18.72
CA ARG A 115 6.58 -9.90 19.03
C ARG A 115 5.12 -9.70 18.69
N ARG A 116 4.51 -8.58 19.12
CA ARG A 116 3.11 -8.26 18.84
C ARG A 116 2.82 -8.22 17.34
N LEU A 117 3.72 -7.62 16.56
CA LEU A 117 3.61 -7.55 15.10
C LEU A 117 3.75 -8.93 14.44
N CYS A 118 4.70 -9.75 14.89
CA CYS A 118 4.87 -11.13 14.38
C CYS A 118 3.70 -12.04 14.77
N GLN A 119 3.15 -11.87 15.97
CA GLN A 119 1.98 -12.61 16.43
C GLN A 119 0.75 -12.24 15.59
N ALA A 120 0.55 -10.95 15.33
CA ALA A 120 -0.45 -10.48 14.39
C ALA A 120 -0.25 -11.09 12.99
N ALA A 121 0.99 -11.23 12.51
CA ALA A 121 1.28 -11.86 11.22
C ALA A 121 1.07 -13.39 11.18
N ASP A 122 1.17 -14.10 12.32
CA ASP A 122 0.83 -15.53 12.42
C ASP A 122 -0.68 -15.75 12.53
N ASP A 123 -1.35 -14.91 13.31
CA ASP A 123 -2.80 -14.92 13.55
C ASP A 123 -3.59 -14.43 12.33
N ASP A 124 -3.10 -13.39 11.65
CA ASP A 124 -3.70 -12.91 10.41
C ASP A 124 -3.46 -13.93 9.28
N GLN A 125 -4.55 -14.28 8.58
CA GLN A 125 -4.40 -14.48 7.14
C GLN A 125 -4.01 -13.13 6.57
N PRO A 126 -2.94 -13.01 5.75
CA PRO A 126 -2.73 -11.76 5.00
C PRO A 126 -4.05 -11.50 4.28
N GLY A 127 -4.77 -10.48 4.76
CA GLY A 127 -6.17 -10.36 4.41
C GLY A 127 -6.25 -10.30 2.90
N ALA A 128 -7.15 -11.07 2.30
CA ALA A 128 -7.51 -10.88 0.89
C ALA A 128 -7.74 -9.37 0.59
N ASP A 129 -8.08 -8.61 1.63
CA ASP A 129 -8.32 -7.18 1.65
C ASP A 129 -7.07 -6.29 1.58
N GLN A 130 -5.85 -6.79 1.78
CA GLN A 130 -4.63 -5.96 1.71
C GLN A 130 -4.31 -5.54 0.28
N VAL A 131 -4.40 -6.47 -0.67
CA VAL A 131 -4.23 -6.17 -2.10
C VAL A 131 -5.36 -5.28 -2.60
N LYS A 132 -6.60 -5.53 -2.12
CA LYS A 132 -7.74 -4.65 -2.39
C LYS A 132 -7.46 -3.24 -1.87
N PHE A 133 -6.95 -3.10 -0.65
CA PHE A 133 -6.59 -1.82 -0.05
C PHE A 133 -5.53 -1.11 -0.89
N TRP A 134 -4.44 -1.77 -1.28
CA TRP A 134 -3.41 -1.19 -2.14
C TRP A 134 -3.97 -0.74 -3.49
N CYS A 135 -4.78 -1.57 -4.16
CA CYS A 135 -5.42 -1.21 -5.42
C CYS A 135 -6.31 0.03 -5.28
N VAL A 136 -7.08 0.11 -4.18
CA VAL A 136 -7.92 1.27 -3.87
C VAL A 136 -7.08 2.52 -3.57
N THR A 137 -5.98 2.39 -2.83
CA THR A 137 -5.06 3.51 -2.55
C THR A 137 -4.38 4.02 -3.83
N VAL A 138 -3.95 3.12 -4.72
CA VAL A 138 -3.37 3.47 -6.02
C VAL A 138 -4.42 4.16 -6.89
N ALA A 139 -5.65 3.63 -6.97
CA ALA A 139 -6.75 4.26 -7.68
C ALA A 139 -7.02 5.68 -7.17
N LEU A 140 -6.95 5.89 -5.85
CA LEU A 140 -7.15 7.19 -5.23
C LEU A 140 -6.05 8.16 -5.67
N ASN A 141 -4.78 7.75 -5.58
CA ASN A 141 -3.64 8.57 -6.00
C ASN A 141 -3.69 8.92 -7.49
N LEU A 142 -4.05 7.97 -8.34
CA LEU A 142 -4.22 8.20 -9.78
C LEU A 142 -5.33 9.22 -10.04
N MET A 143 -6.47 9.11 -9.35
CA MET A 143 -7.54 10.08 -9.48
C MET A 143 -7.15 11.47 -8.97
N LEU A 144 -6.51 11.56 -7.80
CA LEU A 144 -6.05 12.85 -7.25
C LEU A 144 -5.03 13.53 -8.16
N ARG A 145 -4.20 12.74 -8.86
CA ARG A 145 -3.15 13.26 -9.74
C ARG A 145 -3.68 13.65 -11.12
N PHE A 146 -4.56 12.83 -11.70
CA PHE A 146 -4.93 12.93 -13.11
C PHE A 146 -6.41 13.19 -13.40
N SER A 147 -7.34 13.00 -12.46
CA SER A 147 -8.79 13.18 -12.69
C SER A 147 -9.28 14.56 -12.23
N GLN A 148 -10.12 15.20 -13.05
CA GLN A 148 -10.92 16.37 -12.65
C GLN A 148 -12.02 16.04 -11.62
N LYS A 149 -12.54 14.82 -11.66
CA LYS A 149 -13.65 14.42 -10.80
C LYS A 149 -13.10 14.03 -9.44
N ARG A 150 -13.71 14.55 -8.37
CA ARG A 150 -13.46 14.10 -7.01
C ARG A 150 -13.75 12.59 -6.90
N PRO A 151 -12.87 11.82 -6.25
CA PRO A 151 -13.08 10.40 -6.05
C PRO A 151 -14.30 10.22 -5.12
N THR A 152 -15.25 9.40 -5.55
CA THR A 152 -16.45 9.10 -4.78
C THR A 152 -16.69 7.59 -4.76
N ALA A 153 -17.15 7.06 -3.62
CA ALA A 153 -17.51 5.64 -3.46
C ALA A 153 -19.04 5.42 -3.35
N GLY A 154 -19.84 6.40 -3.81
CA GLY A 154 -21.31 6.35 -3.71
C GLY A 154 -21.93 5.17 -4.46
N SER A 155 -21.27 4.67 -5.50
CA SER A 155 -21.68 3.52 -6.30
C SER A 155 -20.46 2.71 -6.77
N ILE A 156 -20.67 1.46 -7.17
CA ILE A 156 -19.66 0.61 -7.82
C ILE A 156 -19.24 1.21 -9.18
N LYS A 157 -20.16 1.92 -9.84
CA LYS A 157 -19.95 2.53 -11.16
C LYS A 157 -19.19 3.86 -11.11
N THR A 158 -18.76 4.33 -9.93
CA THR A 158 -17.96 5.55 -9.88
C THR A 158 -16.59 5.30 -10.51
N PRO A 159 -15.98 6.32 -11.15
CA PRO A 159 -14.64 6.19 -11.73
C PRO A 159 -13.63 5.61 -10.73
N PHE A 160 -13.73 6.02 -9.47
CA PHE A 160 -12.85 5.55 -8.41
C PHE A 160 -12.97 4.04 -8.15
N CYS A 161 -14.19 3.55 -7.93
CA CYS A 161 -14.44 2.12 -7.71
C CYS A 161 -14.12 1.29 -8.95
N ALA A 162 -14.41 1.81 -10.15
CA ALA A 162 -14.11 1.14 -11.40
C ALA A 162 -12.60 0.99 -11.63
N ILE A 163 -11.81 2.05 -11.43
CA ILE A 163 -10.35 1.99 -11.55
C ILE A 163 -9.77 1.03 -10.52
N ALA A 164 -10.23 1.07 -9.26
CA ALA A 164 -9.77 0.15 -8.22
C ALA A 164 -10.06 -1.31 -8.57
N GLY A 165 -11.27 -1.61 -9.09
CA GLY A 165 -11.64 -2.95 -9.54
C GLY A 165 -10.78 -3.44 -10.71
N LEU A 166 -10.51 -2.57 -11.70
CA LEU A 166 -9.64 -2.91 -12.83
C LEU A 166 -8.20 -3.15 -12.42
N LEU A 167 -7.67 -2.35 -11.48
CA LEU A 167 -6.34 -2.57 -10.90
C LEU A 167 -6.28 -3.92 -10.18
N TYR A 168 -7.29 -4.25 -9.38
CA TYR A 168 -7.37 -5.52 -8.68
C TYR A 168 -7.41 -6.69 -9.65
N GLN A 169 -8.33 -6.67 -10.62
CA GLN A 169 -8.42 -7.67 -11.69
C GLN A 169 -7.11 -7.82 -12.46
N SER A 170 -6.39 -6.72 -12.71
CA SER A 170 -5.09 -6.75 -13.40
C SER A 170 -3.97 -7.43 -12.60
N VAL A 171 -4.11 -7.47 -11.28
CA VAL A 171 -3.11 -7.99 -10.34
C VAL A 171 -3.45 -9.43 -9.94
N THR A 172 -4.71 -9.73 -9.68
CA THR A 172 -5.16 -11.03 -9.16
C THR A 172 -5.79 -11.93 -10.23
N GLY A 173 -6.31 -11.35 -11.32
CA GLY A 173 -7.15 -12.05 -12.30
C GLY A 173 -8.62 -12.15 -11.91
N ASP A 174 -8.99 -11.74 -10.70
CA ASP A 174 -10.34 -11.87 -10.16
C ASP A 174 -11.11 -10.55 -10.24
N GLU A 175 -12.40 -10.64 -10.56
CA GLU A 175 -13.32 -9.50 -10.49
C GLU A 175 -13.95 -9.42 -9.10
N GLU A 176 -13.80 -8.28 -8.43
CA GLU A 176 -14.40 -8.07 -7.11
C GLU A 176 -14.96 -6.67 -6.92
N ASN A 177 -16.02 -6.59 -6.11
CA ASN A 177 -16.64 -5.32 -5.74
C ASN A 177 -15.91 -4.67 -4.56
N LEU A 178 -15.06 -3.70 -4.84
CA LEU A 178 -14.25 -3.00 -3.84
C LEU A 178 -14.94 -1.81 -3.16
N ARG A 179 -16.25 -1.59 -3.36
CA ARG A 179 -16.96 -0.38 -2.88
C ARG A 179 -16.79 -0.12 -1.39
N SER A 180 -16.88 -1.16 -0.55
CA SER A 180 -16.76 -1.01 0.91
C SER A 180 -15.37 -0.48 1.31
N ILE A 181 -14.32 -1.02 0.68
CA ILE A 181 -12.93 -0.61 0.91
C ILE A 181 -12.68 0.79 0.33
N CYS A 182 -13.20 1.09 -0.86
CA CYS A 182 -13.20 2.44 -1.43
C CYS A 182 -13.81 3.47 -0.46
N GLN A 183 -14.92 3.15 0.18
CA GLN A 183 -15.57 4.04 1.13
C GLN A 183 -14.74 4.20 2.41
N ALA A 184 -14.13 3.14 2.92
CA ALA A 184 -13.24 3.19 4.08
C ALA A 184 -12.01 4.08 3.81
N VAL A 185 -11.38 3.94 2.65
CA VAL A 185 -10.20 4.73 2.25
C VAL A 185 -10.54 6.20 2.01
N LEU A 186 -11.75 6.52 1.54
CA LEU A 186 -12.17 7.91 1.32
C LEU A 186 -12.57 8.65 2.60
N ARG A 187 -12.99 7.95 3.66
CA ARG A 187 -13.51 8.58 4.89
C ARG A 187 -12.58 9.67 5.46
N PRO A 188 -11.26 9.46 5.58
CA PRO A 188 -10.34 10.50 6.07
C PRO A 188 -10.26 11.74 5.16
N TYR A 189 -10.54 11.60 3.87
CA TYR A 189 -10.49 12.70 2.90
C TYR A 189 -11.82 13.45 2.75
N GLN A 190 -12.91 12.92 3.32
CA GLN A 190 -14.22 13.57 3.35
C GLN A 190 -14.37 14.47 4.58
N GLU A 191 -13.69 14.12 5.67
CA GLU A 191 -13.72 14.87 6.94
C GLU A 191 -12.81 16.10 6.92
N ILE A 192 -11.83 16.12 6.03
CA ILE A 192 -10.89 17.23 5.87
C ILE A 192 -11.15 17.85 4.50
N ASP A 193 -11.67 19.07 4.47
CA ASP A 193 -11.98 19.89 3.28
C ASP A 193 -10.71 20.30 2.49
N ILE A 194 -9.76 19.39 2.27
CA ILE A 194 -8.46 19.64 1.63
C ILE A 194 -8.53 19.51 0.10
N LEU A 195 -9.61 18.97 -0.45
CA LEU A 195 -9.70 18.81 -1.90
C LEU A 195 -9.97 20.17 -2.55
N PRO A 196 -9.06 20.71 -3.39
CA PRO A 196 -9.28 21.98 -4.05
C PRO A 196 -10.56 21.92 -4.89
N THR A 197 -11.33 23.01 -4.85
CA THR A 197 -12.51 23.27 -5.67
C THR A 197 -12.16 23.47 -7.14
#